data_AF-A0A841KSS3-F1
#
_entry.id   AF-A0A841KSS3-F1
#
_cell.length_a   1.000
_cell.length_b   1.000
_cell.length_c   1.000
_cell.angle_alpha   90.00
_cell.angle_beta   90.00
_cell.angle_gamma   90.00
#
_symmetry.space_group_name_H-M   'P 1'
#
loop_
_entity.id
_entity.type
_entity.pdbx_description
1 polymer ?
#
loop_
_entity_poly.entity_id
_entity_poly.type
_entity_poly.pdbx_seq_one_letter_code
_entity_poly.pdbx_strand_id
1 'polypeptide(L)'
;MDIDNLLRLLIDTSHKKGQALERFLELTSLQANLIKAGNLDTLMTVIDERQGVISLINDIDLVFLENYNKLKKALGIQSIEEMDTNAHPLLKDLKNNIEHIMKILKEIDHLDKMNTNNLKIDLEHVKDELKKIKIEKQSSKLASAYKNKYAGAQGMFVDNQNKKY
;
A
#
# COMPACT_ATOMS: atom_id res chain seq x y z
N MET A 1 10.35 37.73 -19.12
CA MET A 1 9.64 36.49 -18.74
C MET A 1 8.30 36.93 -18.18
N ASP A 2 7.19 36.40 -18.69
CA ASP A 2 5.86 36.86 -18.32
C ASP A 2 5.35 36.13 -17.07
N ILE A 3 4.98 36.90 -16.04
CA ILE A 3 4.49 36.40 -14.75
C ILE A 3 3.18 35.62 -14.93
N ASP A 4 2.31 36.07 -15.85
CA ASP A 4 1.03 35.40 -16.10
C ASP A 4 1.24 34.03 -16.74
N ASN A 5 2.22 33.90 -17.62
CA ASN A 5 2.59 32.60 -18.19
C ASN A 5 3.17 31.64 -17.13
N LEU A 6 3.98 32.14 -16.20
CA LEU A 6 4.48 31.34 -15.07
C LEU A 6 3.34 30.86 -14.16
N LEU A 7 2.39 31.75 -13.84
CA LEU A 7 1.21 31.40 -13.04
C LEU A 7 0.34 30.36 -13.74
N ARG A 8 0.06 30.52 -15.04
CA ARG A 8 -0.70 29.53 -15.82
C ARG A 8 -0.02 28.17 -15.83
N LEU A 9 1.30 28.12 -15.97
CA LEU A 9 2.05 26.87 -15.93
C LEU A 9 1.99 26.18 -14.57
N LEU A 10 2.02 26.96 -13.48
CA LEU A 10 1.84 26.44 -12.11
C LEU A 10 0.41 25.93 -11.88
N ILE A 11 -0.60 26.60 -12.44
CA ILE A 11 -2.00 26.14 -12.38
C ILE A 11 -2.16 24.83 -13.15
N ASP A 12 -1.63 24.74 -14.38
CA ASP A 12 -1.70 23.53 -15.20
C ASP A 12 -0.97 22.34 -14.55
N THR A 13 0.24 22.58 -14.04
CA THR A 13 1.02 21.53 -13.35
C THR A 13 0.36 21.08 -12.05
N SER A 14 -0.21 22.00 -11.25
CA SER A 14 -0.99 21.63 -10.06
C SER A 14 -2.26 20.86 -10.41
N HIS A 15 -2.96 21.20 -11.48
CA HIS A 15 -4.11 20.44 -11.95
C HIS A 15 -3.73 19.01 -12.35
N LYS A 16 -2.66 18.86 -13.14
CA LYS A 16 -2.12 17.55 -13.55
C LYS A 16 -1.71 16.71 -12.33
N LYS A 17 -1.09 17.33 -11.32
CA LYS A 17 -0.77 16.67 -10.06
C LYS A 17 -2.04 16.20 -9.34
N GLY A 18 -3.07 17.04 -9.27
CA GLY A 18 -4.37 16.68 -8.70
C GLY A 18 -4.96 15.42 -9.35
N GLN A 19 -5.01 15.38 -10.68
CA GLN A 19 -5.52 14.22 -11.43
C GLN A 19 -4.69 12.95 -11.21
N ALA A 20 -3.36 13.08 -11.17
CA ALA A 20 -2.48 11.95 -10.88
C ALA A 20 -2.70 11.42 -9.45
N LEU A 21 -2.93 12.30 -8.48
CA LEU A 21 -3.25 11.93 -7.10
C LEU A 21 -4.63 11.30 -6.96
N GLU A 22 -5.64 11.77 -7.69
CA GLU A 22 -6.96 11.13 -7.75
C GLU A 22 -6.84 9.71 -8.29
N ARG A 23 -6.08 9.50 -9.37
CA ARG A 23 -5.79 8.15 -9.88
C ARG A 23 -5.04 7.30 -8.85
N PHE A 24 -4.08 7.87 -8.13
CA PHE A 24 -3.37 7.16 -7.07
C PHE A 24 -4.29 6.73 -5.94
N LEU A 25 -5.24 7.60 -5.56
CA LEU A 25 -6.26 7.33 -4.54
C LEU A 25 -7.20 6.19 -4.96
N GLU A 26 -7.65 6.18 -6.22
CA GLU A 26 -8.44 5.08 -6.78
C GLU A 26 -7.69 3.75 -6.70
N LEU A 27 -6.42 3.73 -7.12
CA LEU A 27 -5.58 2.52 -7.07
C LEU A 27 -5.35 2.05 -5.64
N THR A 28 -5.15 2.98 -4.70
CA THR A 28 -5.00 2.68 -3.27
C THR A 28 -6.27 2.05 -2.70
N SER A 29 -7.44 2.55 -3.11
CA SER A 29 -8.74 1.99 -2.74
C SER A 29 -8.97 0.61 -3.36
N LEU A 30 -8.58 0.42 -4.63
CA LEU A 30 -8.67 -0.87 -5.31
C LEU A 30 -7.77 -1.92 -4.64
N GLN A 31 -6.53 -1.55 -4.29
CA GLN A 31 -5.63 -2.40 -3.54
C GLN A 31 -6.27 -2.88 -2.22
N ALA A 32 -6.97 -2.00 -1.49
CA ALA A 32 -7.67 -2.37 -0.26
C ALA A 32 -8.69 -3.51 -0.49
N ASN A 33 -9.41 -3.47 -1.62
CA ASN A 33 -10.40 -4.48 -1.99
C ASN A 33 -9.74 -5.78 -2.46
N LEU A 34 -8.64 -5.71 -3.22
CA LEU A 34 -7.92 -6.88 -3.71
C LEU A 34 -7.24 -7.66 -2.59
N ILE A 35 -6.72 -6.96 -1.57
CA ILE A 35 -6.17 -7.59 -0.35
C ILE A 35 -7.26 -8.43 0.33
N LYS A 36 -8.44 -7.86 0.55
CA LYS A 36 -9.58 -8.57 1.15
C LYS A 36 -10.04 -9.77 0.32
N ALA A 37 -9.94 -9.67 -1.00
CA ALA A 37 -10.35 -10.74 -1.92
C ALA A 37 -9.29 -11.84 -2.12
N GLY A 38 -8.05 -11.64 -1.64
CA GLY A 38 -6.95 -12.60 -1.82
C GLY A 38 -6.46 -12.74 -3.26
N ASN A 39 -6.77 -11.79 -4.14
CA ASN A 39 -6.37 -11.84 -5.56
C ASN A 39 -4.97 -11.25 -5.75
N LEU A 40 -3.94 -12.09 -5.57
CA LEU A 40 -2.54 -11.67 -5.54
C LEU A 40 -2.00 -11.22 -6.91
N ASP A 41 -2.43 -11.84 -8.01
CA ASP A 41 -1.93 -11.50 -9.35
C ASP A 41 -2.40 -10.10 -9.78
N THR A 42 -3.69 -9.80 -9.57
CA THR A 42 -4.23 -8.45 -9.84
C THR A 42 -3.67 -7.41 -8.87
N LEU A 43 -3.41 -7.79 -7.62
CA LEU A 43 -2.78 -6.92 -6.63
C LEU A 43 -1.38 -6.47 -7.09
N MET A 44 -0.57 -7.37 -7.66
CA MET A 44 0.76 -7.03 -8.17
C MET A 44 0.68 -6.00 -9.31
N THR A 45 -0.27 -6.19 -10.24
CA THR A 45 -0.50 -5.24 -11.36
C THR A 45 -0.87 -3.85 -10.84
N VAL A 46 -1.75 -3.77 -9.83
CA VAL A 46 -2.15 -2.50 -9.20
C VAL A 46 -0.97 -1.83 -8.50
N ILE A 47 -0.08 -2.59 -7.86
CA ILE A 47 1.13 -2.05 -7.22
C ILE A 47 2.07 -1.43 -8.27
N ASP A 48 2.27 -2.11 -9.41
CA ASP A 48 3.12 -1.59 -10.49
C ASP A 48 2.51 -0.31 -11.10
N GLU A 49 1.20 -0.27 -11.33
CA GLU A 49 0.50 0.94 -11.78
C GLU A 49 0.68 2.10 -10.79
N ARG A 50 0.56 1.85 -9.48
CA ARG A 50 0.80 2.87 -8.45
C ARG A 50 2.22 3.42 -8.52
N GLN A 51 3.22 2.58 -8.75
CA GLN A 51 4.60 3.01 -8.89
C GLN A 51 4.80 3.90 -10.13
N GLY A 52 4.12 3.60 -11.24
CA GLY A 52 4.09 4.45 -12.43
C GLY A 52 3.49 5.83 -12.16
N VAL A 53 2.39 5.88 -11.41
CA VAL A 53 1.75 7.15 -11.01
C VAL A 53 2.66 7.96 -10.08
N ILE A 54 3.40 7.33 -9.16
CA ILE A 54 4.39 8.01 -8.31
C ILE A 54 5.48 8.67 -9.15
N SER A 55 6.01 7.95 -10.15
CA SER A 55 7.02 8.51 -11.06
C SER A 55 6.49 9.73 -11.81
N LEU A 56 5.26 9.67 -12.33
CA LEU A 56 4.60 10.81 -12.98
C LEU A 56 4.46 12.01 -12.02
N ILE A 57 4.04 11.78 -10.77
CA ILE A 57 3.91 12.84 -9.76
C ILE A 57 5.26 13.49 -9.48
N ASN A 58 6.34 12.71 -9.38
CA ASN A 58 7.69 13.23 -9.16
C ASN A 58 8.13 14.14 -10.31
N ASP A 59 7.88 13.74 -11.56
CA ASP A 59 8.21 14.56 -12.73
C ASP A 59 7.41 15.88 -12.74
N ILE A 60 6.11 15.82 -12.39
CA ILE A 60 5.27 17.01 -12.26
C ILE A 60 5.81 17.94 -11.16
N ASP A 61 6.24 17.38 -10.02
CA ASP A 61 6.77 18.16 -8.89
C ASP A 61 8.08 18.86 -9.22
N LEU A 62 8.96 18.23 -9.99
CA LEU A 62 10.17 18.87 -10.48
C LEU A 62 9.85 20.08 -11.35
N VAL A 63 8.92 19.92 -12.31
CA VAL A 63 8.48 21.02 -13.18
C VAL A 63 7.80 22.13 -12.38
N PHE A 64 6.96 21.78 -11.41
CA PHE A 64 6.30 22.76 -10.53
C PHE A 64 7.34 23.56 -9.74
N LEU A 65 8.28 22.89 -9.08
CA LEU A 65 9.33 23.52 -8.26
C LEU A 65 10.21 24.45 -9.09
N GLU A 66 10.60 24.03 -10.29
CA GLU A 66 11.40 24.85 -11.18
C GLU A 66 10.68 26.17 -11.52
N ASN A 67 9.42 26.09 -11.95
CA ASN A 67 8.65 27.26 -12.34
C ASN A 67 8.24 28.12 -11.14
N TYR A 68 8.00 27.50 -9.99
CA TYR A 68 7.71 28.21 -8.75
C TYR A 68 8.91 29.04 -8.30
N ASN A 69 10.12 28.48 -8.40
CA ASN A 69 11.35 29.23 -8.11
C ASN A 69 11.58 30.38 -9.09
N LYS A 70 11.23 30.22 -10.37
CA LYS A 70 11.28 31.33 -11.35
C LYS A 70 10.27 32.42 -11.01
N LEU A 71 9.04 32.06 -10.64
CA LEU A 71 8.01 33.00 -10.20
C LEU A 71 8.46 33.80 -8.97
N LYS A 72 8.97 33.11 -7.95
CA LYS A 72 9.50 33.75 -6.73
C LYS A 72 10.60 34.78 -7.04
N LYS A 73 11.56 34.41 -7.89
CA LYS A 73 12.63 35.32 -8.33
C LYS A 73 12.09 36.53 -9.10
N ALA A 74 11.11 36.32 -9.98
CA ALA A 74 10.52 37.40 -10.77
C ALA A 74 9.74 38.41 -9.91
N LEU A 75 9.12 37.94 -8.82
CA LEU A 75 8.30 38.75 -7.92
C LEU A 75 9.06 39.26 -6.69
N GLY A 76 10.26 38.75 -6.41
CA GLY A 76 11.03 39.09 -5.21
C GLY A 76 10.43 38.56 -3.90
N ILE A 77 9.58 37.52 -3.96
CA ILE A 77 8.88 36.92 -2.81
C ILE A 77 9.55 35.62 -2.36
N GLN A 78 9.39 35.24 -1.10
CA GLN A 78 9.84 33.93 -0.60
C GLN A 78 8.73 32.88 -0.69
N SER A 79 7.47 33.31 -0.61
CA SER A 79 6.31 32.43 -0.59
C SER A 79 5.10 33.03 -1.29
N ILE A 80 4.18 32.18 -1.76
CA ILE A 80 3.00 32.62 -2.53
C ILE A 80 1.92 33.27 -1.64
N GLU A 81 2.03 33.06 -0.34
CA GLU A 81 1.21 33.69 0.70
C GLU A 81 1.52 35.18 0.84
N GLU A 82 2.69 35.64 0.40
CA GLU A 82 3.06 37.06 0.37
C GLU A 82 2.32 37.84 -0.75
N MET A 83 1.72 37.13 -1.70
CA MET A 83 0.98 37.74 -2.81
C MET A 83 -0.48 38.03 -2.43
N ASP A 84 -0.93 39.25 -2.73
CA ASP A 84 -2.33 39.65 -2.55
C ASP A 84 -3.22 38.95 -3.59
N THR A 85 -4.13 38.10 -3.10
CA THR A 85 -5.10 37.37 -3.92
C THR A 85 -6.13 38.28 -4.58
N ASN A 86 -6.34 39.50 -4.08
CA ASN A 86 -7.25 40.47 -4.70
C ASN A 86 -6.65 41.11 -5.95
N ALA A 87 -5.32 41.11 -6.07
CA ALA A 87 -4.61 41.69 -7.21
C ALA A 87 -4.48 40.71 -8.40
N HIS A 88 -4.52 39.40 -8.16
CA HIS A 88 -4.34 38.38 -9.20
C HIS A 88 -5.36 37.23 -9.09
N PRO A 89 -6.41 37.20 -9.94
CA PRO A 89 -7.39 36.12 -9.97
C PRO A 89 -6.78 34.72 -10.16
N LEU A 90 -5.72 34.62 -10.98
CA LEU A 90 -4.97 33.38 -11.22
C LEU A 90 -4.35 32.79 -9.93
N LEU A 91 -4.03 33.64 -8.96
CA LEU A 91 -3.47 33.20 -7.68
C LEU A 91 -4.49 32.43 -6.85
N LYS A 92 -5.78 32.81 -6.96
CA LYS A 92 -6.87 32.12 -6.28
C LYS A 92 -7.01 30.68 -6.80
N ASP A 93 -6.96 30.50 -8.11
CA ASP A 93 -7.05 29.17 -8.73
C ASP A 93 -5.89 28.27 -8.31
N LEU A 94 -4.67 28.80 -8.31
CA LEU A 94 -3.50 28.07 -7.83
C LEU A 94 -3.62 27.66 -6.35
N LYS A 95 -4.09 28.57 -5.47
CA LYS A 95 -4.33 28.26 -4.06
C LYS A 95 -5.40 27.17 -3.89
N ASN A 96 -6.51 27.26 -4.62
CA ASN A 96 -7.58 26.25 -4.60
C ASN A 96 -7.06 24.87 -5.02
N ASN A 97 -6.24 24.81 -6.07
CA ASN A 97 -5.63 23.56 -6.53
C ASN A 97 -4.69 22.96 -5.47
N ILE A 98 -3.88 23.79 -4.82
CA ILE A 98 -2.99 23.33 -3.73
C ILE A 98 -3.81 22.80 -2.55
N GLU A 99 -4.88 23.50 -2.16
CA GLU A 99 -5.77 23.02 -1.10
C GLU A 99 -6.43 21.68 -1.44
N HIS A 100 -6.87 21.51 -2.69
CA HIS A 100 -7.43 20.24 -3.18
C HIS A 100 -6.39 19.10 -3.11
N ILE A 101 -5.18 19.34 -3.61
CA ILE A 101 -4.07 18.39 -3.50
C ILE A 101 -3.81 17.99 -2.04
N MET A 102 -3.79 18.95 -1.12
CA MET A 102 -3.56 18.68 0.30
C MET A 102 -4.67 17.84 0.93
N LYS A 103 -5.92 17.96 0.46
CA LYS A 103 -7.02 17.09 0.91
C LYS A 103 -6.83 15.66 0.40
N ILE A 104 -6.54 15.48 -0.89
CA ILE A 104 -6.32 14.15 -1.48
C ILE A 104 -5.14 13.45 -0.81
N LEU A 105 -4.03 14.15 -0.56
CA LEU A 105 -2.86 13.56 0.12
C LEU A 105 -3.17 13.04 1.52
N LYS A 106 -4.01 13.76 2.28
CA LYS A 106 -4.46 13.30 3.61
C LYS A 106 -5.31 12.03 3.50
N GLU A 107 -6.16 11.94 2.48
CA GLU A 107 -7.00 10.77 2.25
C GLU A 107 -6.15 9.55 1.84
N ILE A 108 -5.18 9.75 0.94
CA ILE A 108 -4.20 8.72 0.56
C ILE A 108 -3.45 8.21 1.80
N ASP A 109 -2.89 9.10 2.61
CA ASP A 109 -2.13 8.72 3.83
C ASP A 109 -3.00 7.92 4.81
N HIS A 110 -4.27 8.29 4.96
CA HIS A 110 -5.21 7.55 5.79
C HIS A 110 -5.45 6.13 5.26
N LEU A 111 -5.74 5.99 3.97
CA LEU A 111 -6.00 4.68 3.34
C LEU A 111 -4.77 3.78 3.30
N ASP A 112 -3.58 4.32 2.99
CA ASP A 112 -2.35 3.54 2.96
C ASP A 112 -1.98 2.98 4.34
N LYS A 113 -2.21 3.76 5.42
CA LYS A 113 -2.06 3.28 6.80
C LYS A 113 -3.01 2.12 7.09
N MET A 114 -4.27 2.23 6.69
CA MET A 114 -5.26 1.15 6.86
C MET A 114 -4.86 -0.10 6.08
N ASN A 115 -4.47 0.04 4.82
CA ASN A 115 -4.05 -1.06 3.95
C ASN A 115 -2.83 -1.80 4.52
N THR A 116 -1.83 -1.04 4.97
CA THR A 116 -0.62 -1.59 5.60
C THR A 116 -0.97 -2.38 6.86
N ASN A 117 -1.91 -1.89 7.67
CA ASN A 117 -2.35 -2.58 8.88
C ASN A 117 -3.09 -3.89 8.56
N ASN A 118 -4.01 -3.86 7.58
CA ASN A 118 -4.75 -5.06 7.16
C ASN A 118 -3.81 -6.15 6.64
N LEU A 119 -2.83 -5.79 5.80
CA LEU A 119 -1.82 -6.72 5.31
C LEU A 119 -1.03 -7.40 6.44
N LYS A 120 -0.69 -6.66 7.50
CA LYS A 120 -0.01 -7.23 8.68
C LYS A 120 -0.87 -8.24 9.42
N ILE A 121 -2.17 -7.94 9.57
CA ILE A 121 -3.13 -8.85 10.21
C ILE A 121 -3.26 -10.15 9.40
N ASP A 122 -3.43 -10.03 8.09
CA ASP A 122 -3.56 -11.19 7.20
C ASP A 122 -2.29 -12.07 7.22
N LEU A 123 -1.10 -11.46 7.25
CA LEU A 123 0.17 -12.18 7.39
C LEU A 123 0.30 -12.95 8.70
N GLU A 124 -0.11 -12.37 9.83
CA GLU A 124 -0.10 -13.09 11.11
C GLU A 124 -1.12 -14.23 11.13
N HIS A 125 -2.29 -14.06 10.50
CA HIS A 125 -3.26 -15.16 10.35
C HIS A 125 -2.68 -16.32 9.54
N VAL A 126 -2.09 -16.05 8.37
CA VAL A 126 -1.44 -17.07 7.53
C VAL A 126 -0.33 -17.79 8.30
N LYS A 127 0.48 -17.05 9.06
CA LYS A 127 1.55 -17.63 9.89
C LYS A 127 1.01 -18.55 10.97
N ASP A 128 -0.11 -18.20 11.60
CA ASP A 128 -0.76 -19.04 12.60
C ASP A 128 -1.40 -20.29 11.99
N GLU A 129 -2.00 -20.19 10.81
CA GLU A 129 -2.48 -21.37 10.05
C GLU A 129 -1.32 -22.30 9.68
N LEU A 130 -0.18 -21.77 9.23
CA LEU A 130 1.01 -22.56 8.94
C LEU A 130 1.55 -23.27 10.20
N LYS A 131 1.53 -22.62 11.37
CA LYS A 131 1.89 -23.26 12.64
C LYS A 131 0.94 -24.41 12.98
N LYS A 132 -0.37 -24.21 12.83
CA LYS A 132 -1.40 -25.26 13.07
C LYS A 132 -1.16 -26.46 12.15
N ILE A 133 -0.99 -26.23 10.84
CA ILE A 133 -0.69 -27.29 9.86
C ILE A 133 0.60 -28.04 10.24
N LYS A 134 1.63 -27.33 10.69
CA LYS A 134 2.89 -27.96 11.12
C LYS A 134 2.68 -28.84 12.35
N ILE A 135 1.93 -28.37 13.34
CA ILE A 135 1.58 -29.12 14.56
C ILE A 135 0.75 -30.36 14.19
N GLU A 136 -0.27 -30.22 13.34
CA GLU A 136 -1.11 -31.33 12.87
C GLU A 136 -0.30 -32.38 12.11
N LYS A 137 0.62 -31.97 11.23
CA LYS A 137 1.53 -32.88 10.52
C LYS A 137 2.49 -33.60 11.48
N GLN A 138 2.93 -32.96 12.56
CA GLN A 138 3.77 -33.61 13.57
C GLN A 138 2.96 -34.58 14.42
N SER A 139 1.77 -34.18 14.88
CA SER A 139 0.85 -35.02 15.66
C SER A 139 0.38 -36.25 14.87
N SER A 140 0.07 -36.10 13.59
CA SER A 140 -0.30 -37.22 12.72
C SER A 140 0.87 -38.18 12.46
N LYS A 141 2.09 -37.67 12.27
CA LYS A 141 3.30 -38.51 12.18
C LYS A 141 3.55 -39.28 13.48
N LEU A 142 3.41 -38.63 14.64
CA LEU A 142 3.53 -39.27 15.94
C LEU A 142 2.46 -40.35 16.11
N ALA A 143 1.19 -40.04 15.85
CA ALA A 143 0.09 -40.99 15.93
C ALA A 143 0.29 -42.20 15.00
N SER A 144 0.77 -41.98 13.77
CA SER A 144 1.12 -43.05 12.83
C SER A 144 2.30 -43.90 13.31
N ALA A 145 3.32 -43.30 13.93
CA ALA A 145 4.46 -44.02 14.48
C ALA A 145 4.05 -44.90 15.68
N TYR A 146 3.17 -44.39 16.56
CA TYR A 146 2.59 -45.18 17.65
C TYR A 146 1.74 -46.33 17.10
N LYS A 147 0.88 -46.09 16.09
CA LYS A 147 0.09 -47.15 15.44
C LYS A 147 0.98 -48.26 14.87
N ASN A 148 2.07 -47.92 14.19
CA ASN A 148 3.01 -48.89 13.63
C ASN A 148 3.79 -49.66 14.71
N LYS A 149 4.15 -49.01 15.82
CA LYS A 149 4.84 -49.65 16.96
C LYS A 149 3.98 -50.69 17.66
N TYR A 150 2.66 -50.48 17.72
CA TYR A 150 1.73 -51.42 18.35
C TYR A 150 1.06 -52.39 17.37
N ALA A 151 1.07 -52.12 16.06
CA ALA A 151 0.64 -53.07 15.03
C ALA A 151 1.52 -54.33 14.99
N GLY A 152 2.81 -54.23 15.31
CA GLY A 152 3.71 -55.38 15.46
C GLY A 152 3.62 -56.11 16.81
N ALA A 153 2.93 -55.53 17.80
CA ALA A 153 2.80 -56.11 19.15
C ALA A 153 1.54 -56.99 19.32
N GLN A 154 0.59 -56.95 18.37
CA GLN A 154 -0.61 -57.80 18.36
C GLN A 154 -0.34 -59.26 17.91
N GLY A 155 0.92 -59.65 17.72
CA GLY A 155 1.34 -61.01 17.35
C GLY A 155 2.03 -61.83 18.46
N MET A 156 2.32 -61.27 19.63
CA MET A 156 2.86 -62.03 20.76
C MET A 156 1.76 -62.36 21.77
N PHE A 157 0.98 -63.40 21.46
CA PHE A 157 0.34 -64.18 22.51
C PHE A 157 1.42 -65.01 23.19
N VAL A 158 1.78 -64.63 24.42
CA VAL A 158 2.63 -65.45 25.28
C VAL A 158 1.78 -66.64 25.75
N ASP A 159 1.94 -67.77 25.06
CA ASP A 159 1.46 -69.07 25.52
C ASP A 159 2.34 -69.52 26.69
N ASN A 160 1.84 -69.37 27.92
CA ASN A 160 2.49 -69.90 29.11
C ASN A 160 1.75 -71.16 29.55
N GLN A 161 1.94 -72.26 28.82
CA GLN A 161 1.51 -73.59 29.23
C GLN A 161 2.52 -74.15 30.25
N ASN A 162 2.06 -74.21 31.49
CA ASN A 162 2.52 -75.07 32.58
C ASN A 162 3.31 -76.31 32.12
N LYS A 163 4.51 -76.52 32.68
CA LYS A 163 4.99 -77.87 33.00
C LYS A 163 5.65 -77.91 34.38
N LYS A 164 4.91 -78.55 35.30
CA LYS A 164 5.39 -79.12 36.56
C LYS A 164 6.51 -80.13 36.28
N TYR A 165 7.51 -80.16 37.16
CA TYR A 165 8.09 -81.39 37.69
C TYR A 165 8.33 -81.19 39.18
#